data_AF-A0A0A1XQJ9-F1
#
_entry.id   AF-A0A0A1XQJ9-F1
#
_cell.length_a   1.000
_cell.length_b   1.000
_cell.length_c   1.000
_cell.angle_alpha   90.00
_cell.angle_beta   90.00
_cell.angle_gamma   90.00
#
_symmetry.space_group_name_H-M   'P 1'
#
loop_
_entity.id
_entity.type
_entity.pdbx_description
1 polymer ?
#
loop_
_entity_poly.entity_id
_entity_poly.type
_entity_poly.pdbx_seq_one_letter_code
_entity_poly.pdbx_strand_id
1 'polypeptide(L)'
;KYKKNNNFRSLKIKNTNKETPTMKCHIVLSLLCLLCLAVGSYGRARDICLVQPSISGLCVSSTLGIVYDVETQRCKYMGCSSDRKLFATLEDCEKICNNPRHRRLRSKYNNKTNNINREE
;
A
#
# COMPACT_ATOMS: atom_id res chain seq x y z
N LYS A 1 7.68 47.49 -7.70
CA LYS A 1 6.88 47.51 -8.95
C LYS A 1 6.33 46.10 -9.19
N TYR A 2 5.24 45.74 -8.52
CA TYR A 2 4.51 44.48 -8.73
C TYR A 2 3.08 44.87 -9.11
N LYS A 3 2.60 44.43 -10.29
CA LYS A 3 1.24 44.65 -10.77
C LYS A 3 0.65 43.28 -11.13
N LYS A 4 -0.06 42.67 -10.19
CA LYS A 4 -0.94 41.52 -10.46
C LYS A 4 -2.30 42.07 -10.87
N ASN A 5 -2.70 41.79 -12.10
CA ASN A 5 -4.03 42.11 -12.60
C ASN A 5 -5.07 41.21 -11.91
N ASN A 6 -6.04 41.83 -11.26
CA ASN A 6 -7.22 41.20 -10.69
C ASN A 6 -8.31 41.13 -11.75
N ASN A 7 -8.84 39.94 -12.00
CA ASN A 7 -10.13 39.79 -12.68
C ASN A 7 -10.86 38.60 -12.06
N PHE A 8 -11.53 38.84 -10.93
CA PHE A 8 -12.41 37.86 -10.31
C PHE A 8 -13.83 38.42 -10.35
N ARG A 9 -14.63 37.88 -11.27
CA ARG A 9 -16.02 38.24 -11.48
C ARG A 9 -16.84 37.63 -10.33
N SER A 10 -17.33 38.47 -9.43
CA SER A 10 -18.16 38.05 -8.29
C SER A 10 -19.47 37.39 -8.77
N LEU A 11 -19.60 36.08 -8.57
CA LEU A 11 -20.91 35.44 -8.54
C LEU A 11 -21.51 35.61 -7.14
N LYS A 12 -22.63 36.36 -7.06
CA LYS A 12 -23.49 36.41 -5.87
C LYS A 12 -24.15 35.04 -5.67
N ILE A 13 -23.63 34.27 -4.71
CA ILE A 13 -24.32 33.07 -4.22
C ILE A 13 -25.44 33.55 -3.29
N LYS A 14 -26.70 33.31 -3.67
CA LYS A 14 -27.85 33.59 -2.81
C LYS A 14 -27.80 32.64 -1.62
N ASN A 15 -27.66 33.20 -0.42
CA ASN A 15 -27.80 32.47 0.83
C ASN A 15 -29.29 32.21 1.08
N THR A 16 -29.75 30.98 0.85
CA THR A 16 -31.06 30.51 1.32
C THR A 16 -30.81 29.61 2.51
N ASN A 17 -31.04 30.14 3.72
CA ASN A 17 -31.15 29.35 4.94
C ASN A 17 -32.20 28.25 4.71
N LYS A 18 -31.77 27.00 4.69
CA LYS A 18 -32.64 25.83 4.62
C LYS A 18 -32.29 24.90 5.78
N GLU A 19 -32.84 25.21 6.95
CA GLU A 19 -32.78 24.37 8.14
C GLU A 19 -33.52 23.04 7.86
N THR A 20 -32.79 21.92 7.75
CA THR A 20 -33.32 20.53 7.68
C THR A 20 -32.27 19.55 8.23
N PRO A 21 -32.65 18.35 8.74
CA PRO A 21 -32.28 17.85 10.06
C PRO A 21 -30.88 17.20 10.13
N THR A 22 -30.03 17.77 10.97
CA THR A 22 -28.70 17.25 11.34
C THR A 22 -28.75 15.83 11.91
N MET A 23 -29.87 15.42 12.51
CA MET A 23 -30.01 14.16 13.25
C MET A 23 -29.95 12.89 12.38
N LYS A 24 -30.38 12.93 11.10
CA LYS A 24 -30.41 11.74 10.24
C LYS A 24 -29.06 11.44 9.58
N CYS A 25 -28.26 12.47 9.28
CA CYS A 25 -26.91 12.30 8.73
C CYS A 25 -25.96 11.64 9.73
N HIS A 26 -26.09 11.95 11.03
CA HIS A 26 -25.27 11.31 12.07
C HIS A 26 -25.56 9.82 12.20
N ILE A 27 -26.82 9.39 12.12
CA ILE A 27 -27.18 7.96 12.21
C ILE A 27 -26.61 7.19 11.02
N VAL A 28 -26.74 7.72 9.80
CA VAL A 28 -26.19 7.08 8.59
C VAL A 28 -24.67 7.00 8.67
N LEU A 29 -23.98 8.04 9.15
CA LEU A 29 -22.53 8.06 9.31
C LEU A 29 -22.06 7.07 10.39
N SER A 30 -22.78 6.97 11.50
CA SER A 30 -22.51 6.00 12.56
C SER A 30 -22.70 4.56 12.08
N LEU A 31 -23.76 4.27 11.31
CA LEU A 31 -24.01 2.94 10.73
C LEU A 31 -22.95 2.57 9.69
N LEU A 32 -22.53 3.51 8.83
CA LEU A 32 -21.43 3.33 7.89
C LEU A 32 -20.11 3.04 8.62
N CYS A 33 -19.82 3.78 9.69
CA CYS A 33 -18.64 3.55 10.52
C CYS A 33 -18.66 2.16 11.18
N LEU A 34 -19.79 1.74 11.73
CA LEU A 34 -19.96 0.40 12.32
C LEU A 34 -19.83 -0.70 11.28
N LEU A 35 -20.36 -0.52 10.07
CA LEU A 35 -20.19 -1.46 8.97
C LEU A 35 -18.73 -1.54 8.50
N CYS A 36 -18.01 -0.42 8.43
CA CYS A 36 -16.59 -0.42 8.10
C CYS A 36 -15.72 -1.07 9.19
N LEU A 37 -16.11 -0.98 10.47
CA LEU A 37 -15.44 -1.65 11.58
C LEU A 37 -15.77 -3.15 11.64
N ALA A 38 -17.03 -3.53 11.35
CA ALA A 38 -17.47 -4.92 11.30
C ALA A 38 -16.90 -5.67 10.08
N VAL A 39 -16.88 -5.00 8.93
CA VAL A 39 -16.17 -5.42 7.73
C VAL A 39 -14.75 -4.87 7.83
N GLY A 40 -14.01 -5.34 8.84
CA GLY A 40 -12.65 -4.91 9.09
C GLY A 40 -11.87 -4.85 7.78
N SER A 41 -11.15 -3.76 7.58
CA SER A 41 -10.21 -3.59 6.47
C SER A 41 -9.04 -4.57 6.70
N TYR A 42 -9.29 -5.87 6.55
CA TYR A 42 -8.32 -6.93 6.75
C TYR A 42 -7.39 -7.00 5.56
N GLY A 43 -6.67 -5.90 5.29
CA GLY A 43 -5.47 -5.95 4.48
C GLY A 43 -4.52 -6.94 5.14
N ARG A 44 -4.37 -8.13 4.56
CA ARG A 44 -3.37 -9.07 5.05
C ARG A 44 -2.01 -8.49 4.74
N ALA A 45 -1.32 -8.03 5.79
CA ALA A 45 0.08 -7.65 5.70
C ALA A 45 0.86 -8.89 5.23
N ARG A 46 1.22 -8.92 3.94
CA ARG A 46 2.13 -9.92 3.39
C ARG A 46 3.55 -9.52 3.80
N ASP A 47 4.38 -10.52 4.06
CA ASP A 47 5.79 -10.29 4.29
C ASP A 47 6.41 -9.71 3.02
N ILE A 48 6.96 -8.51 3.10
CA ILE A 48 7.57 -7.81 1.95
C ILE A 48 8.73 -8.61 1.34
N CYS A 49 9.37 -9.49 2.13
CA CYS A 49 10.44 -10.37 1.70
C CYS A 49 9.96 -11.57 0.87
N LEU A 50 8.64 -11.75 0.72
CA LEU A 50 8.01 -12.79 -0.10
C LEU A 50 7.29 -12.21 -1.32
N VAL A 51 7.35 -10.88 -1.51
CA VAL A 51 6.68 -10.22 -2.64
C VAL A 51 7.54 -10.40 -3.90
N GLN A 52 6.94 -10.97 -4.94
CA GLN A 52 7.54 -11.02 -6.27
C GLN A 52 7.26 -9.70 -6.99
N PRO A 53 8.28 -8.98 -7.47
CA PRO A 53 8.07 -7.74 -8.21
C PRO A 53 7.44 -8.04 -9.57
N SER A 54 6.57 -7.16 -10.05
CA SER A 54 6.22 -7.17 -11.47
C SER A 54 7.36 -6.53 -12.26
N ILE A 55 7.86 -7.26 -13.26
CA ILE A 55 8.85 -6.77 -14.22
C ILE A 55 8.08 -6.51 -15.50
N SER A 56 8.16 -5.29 -16.04
CA SER A 56 7.61 -4.99 -17.37
C SER A 56 8.70 -5.09 -18.41
N GLY A 57 8.39 -5.71 -19.55
CA GLY A 57 9.34 -5.90 -20.66
C GLY A 57 9.80 -4.61 -21.34
N LEU A 58 9.17 -3.47 -21.04
CA LEU A 58 9.59 -2.15 -21.48
C LEU A 58 10.01 -1.35 -20.24
N CYS A 59 11.32 -1.15 -20.06
CA CYS A 59 11.87 -0.26 -19.03
C CYS A 59 11.47 1.19 -19.34
N VAL A 60 10.26 1.60 -18.95
CA VAL A 60 9.82 3.00 -19.08
C VAL A 60 10.25 3.84 -17.87
N SER A 61 10.71 3.18 -16.79
CA SER A 61 11.06 3.79 -15.51
C SER A 61 12.50 3.44 -15.11
N SER A 62 13.24 4.41 -14.58
CA SER A 62 14.60 4.26 -14.03
C SER A 62 14.62 3.62 -12.63
N THR A 63 13.49 3.08 -12.20
CA THR A 63 13.31 2.56 -10.85
C THR A 63 13.89 1.15 -10.76
N LEU A 64 15.15 1.06 -10.35
CA LEU A 64 15.81 -0.21 -10.04
C LEU A 64 15.05 -0.92 -8.91
N GLY A 65 14.52 -2.10 -9.21
CA GLY A 65 13.83 -2.94 -8.23
C GLY A 65 14.84 -3.67 -7.36
N ILE A 66 14.56 -3.80 -6.06
CA ILE A 66 15.33 -4.66 -5.17
C ILE A 66 14.37 -5.72 -4.64
N VAL A 67 14.80 -6.97 -4.66
CA VAL A 67 14.02 -8.12 -4.19
C VAL A 67 14.87 -9.01 -3.31
N TYR A 68 14.23 -9.61 -2.31
CA TYR A 68 14.84 -10.66 -1.52
C TYR A 68 14.65 -12.01 -2.19
N ASP A 69 15.75 -12.73 -2.42
CA ASP A 69 15.75 -14.07 -2.95
C ASP A 69 15.75 -15.09 -1.81
N VAL A 70 14.69 -15.88 -1.72
CA VAL A 70 14.50 -16.86 -0.65
C VAL A 70 15.42 -18.07 -0.80
N GLU A 71 15.78 -18.42 -2.03
CA GLU A 71 16.64 -19.57 -2.33
C GLU A 71 18.08 -19.27 -1.94
N THR A 72 18.57 -18.09 -2.34
CA THR A 72 19.95 -17.67 -2.03
C THR A 72 20.09 -16.94 -0.69
N GLN A 73 18.96 -16.60 -0.05
CA GLN A 73 18.87 -15.81 1.17
C GLN A 73 19.59 -14.46 1.09
N ARG A 74 19.51 -13.80 -0.08
CA ARG A 74 20.17 -12.52 -0.34
C ARG A 74 19.28 -11.56 -1.09
N CYS A 75 19.54 -10.27 -0.92
CA CYS A 75 18.93 -9.22 -1.70
C CYS A 75 19.67 -9.03 -3.02
N LYS A 76 18.90 -8.93 -4.10
CA LYS A 76 19.43 -8.71 -5.45
C LYS A 76 18.71 -7.56 -6.12
N TYR A 77 19.45 -6.87 -6.99
CA TYR A 77 18.83 -5.97 -7.94
C TYR A 77 18.03 -6.78 -8.94
N MET A 78 16.73 -6.55 -8.95
CA MET A 78 15.89 -6.86 -10.09
C MET A 78 15.96 -5.68 -11.05
N GLY A 79 15.72 -5.89 -12.33
CA GLY A 79 15.77 -4.80 -13.34
C GLY A 79 14.76 -3.68 -13.08
N CYS A 80 14.26 -3.07 -14.15
CA CYS A 80 13.24 -2.03 -13.99
C CYS A 80 11.94 -2.65 -13.48
N SER A 81 11.43 -2.15 -12.36
CA SER A 81 10.07 -2.45 -11.91
C SER A 81 9.15 -1.29 -12.29
N SER A 82 7.99 -1.62 -12.84
CA SER A 82 6.94 -0.63 -13.11
C SER A 82 6.10 -0.31 -11.88
N ASP A 83 6.21 -1.16 -10.85
CA ASP A 83 5.59 -0.96 -9.56
C ASP A 83 6.48 -0.12 -8.63
N ARG A 84 5.93 0.26 -7.48
CA ARG A 84 6.69 0.93 -6.42
C ARG A 84 7.84 0.04 -5.95
N LYS A 85 8.99 0.67 -5.64
CA LYS A 85 10.13 -0.04 -5.04
C LYS A 85 9.71 -0.73 -3.74
N LEU A 86 10.09 -2.00 -3.60
CA LEU A 86 9.95 -2.74 -2.34
C LEU A 86 10.97 -2.25 -1.30
N PHE A 87 12.18 -1.94 -1.74
CA PHE A 87 13.26 -1.43 -0.88
C PHE A 87 13.97 -0.26 -1.55
N ALA A 88 14.44 0.69 -0.74
CA ALA A 88 15.21 1.84 -1.24
C ALA A 88 16.66 1.46 -1.57
N THR A 89 17.29 0.63 -0.72
CA THR A 89 18.67 0.17 -0.86
C THR A 89 18.81 -1.34 -0.60
N LEU A 90 19.90 -1.95 -1.07
CA LEU A 90 20.22 -3.35 -0.76
C LEU A 90 20.40 -3.55 0.73
N GLU A 91 21.02 -2.59 1.41
CA GLU A 91 21.27 -2.66 2.85
C GLU A 91 19.95 -2.67 3.65
N ASP A 92 18.96 -1.87 3.26
CA ASP A 92 17.63 -1.89 3.88
C ASP A 92 16.95 -3.24 3.69
N CYS A 93 17.03 -3.80 2.48
CA CYS A 93 16.50 -5.12 2.18
C CYS A 93 17.14 -6.19 3.08
N GLU A 94 18.48 -6.22 3.17
CA GLU A 94 19.19 -7.22 3.98
C GLU A 94 18.86 -7.07 5.46
N LYS A 95 18.84 -5.83 5.97
CA LYS A 95 18.47 -5.54 7.37
C LYS A 95 17.07 -6.00 7.71
N ILE A 96 16.09 -5.75 6.83
CA ILE A 96 14.69 -6.09 7.06
C ILE A 96 14.49 -7.61 6.93
N CYS A 97 14.93 -8.21 5.83
CA CYS A 97 14.60 -9.58 5.49
C CYS A 97 15.43 -10.63 6.24
N ASN A 98 16.65 -10.28 6.69
CA ASN A 98 17.42 -11.15 7.56
C ASN A 98 17.12 -10.94 9.05
N ASN A 99 16.25 -9.99 9.41
CA ASN A 99 15.79 -9.82 10.79
C ASN A 99 15.12 -11.13 11.30
N PRO A 100 15.42 -11.58 12.52
CA PRO A 100 14.73 -12.71 13.16
C PRO A 100 13.21 -12.70 13.03
N ARG A 101 12.57 -11.51 13.06
CA ARG A 101 11.13 -11.38 12.89
C ARG A 101 10.66 -11.87 11.52
N HIS A 102 11.27 -11.38 10.44
CA HIS A 102 10.94 -11.78 9.07
C HIS A 102 11.31 -13.23 8.79
N ARG A 103 12.44 -13.72 9.32
CA ARG A 103 12.81 -15.15 9.21
C ARG A 103 11.76 -16.08 9.81
N ARG A 104 11.18 -15.73 10.97
CA ARG A 104 10.11 -16.51 11.60
C ARG A 104 8.81 -16.49 10.78
N LEU A 105 8.42 -15.33 10.26
CA LEU A 105 7.23 -15.20 9.40
C LEU A 105 7.36 -16.06 8.14
N ARG A 106 8.52 -15.99 7.48
CA ARG A 106 8.84 -16.83 6.32
C ARG A 106 8.83 -18.32 6.64
N SER A 107 9.44 -18.75 7.74
CA SER A 107 9.41 -20.16 8.16
C SER A 107 7.97 -20.65 8.40
N LYS A 108 7.14 -19.83 9.04
CA LYS A 108 5.71 -20.14 9.23
C LYS A 108 4.97 -20.26 7.91
N TYR A 109 5.25 -19.38 6.96
CA TYR A 109 4.70 -19.46 5.60
C TYR A 109 5.09 -20.76 4.90
N ASN A 110 6.39 -21.09 4.85
CA ASN A 110 6.87 -22.32 4.20
C ASN A 110 6.26 -23.58 4.83
N ASN A 111 6.16 -23.63 6.16
CA ASN A 111 5.52 -24.75 6.85
C ASN A 111 4.05 -24.87 6.47
N LYS A 112 3.32 -23.76 6.33
CA LYS A 112 1.93 -23.77 5.88
C LYS A 112 1.81 -24.31 4.45
N THR A 113 2.64 -23.83 3.52
CA THR A 113 2.65 -24.31 2.12
C THR A 113 2.93 -25.81 2.04
N ASN A 114 3.91 -26.31 2.82
CA ASN A 114 4.23 -27.74 2.84
C ASN A 114 3.08 -28.62 3.36
N ASN A 115 2.28 -28.12 4.30
CA ASN A 115 1.12 -28.88 4.78
C ASN A 115 -0.01 -28.90 3.75
N ILE A 116 -0.26 -27.78 3.05
CA ILE A 116 -1.26 -27.71 1.97
C ILE A 116 -0.90 -28.70 0.86
N ASN A 117 0.36 -28.74 0.42
CA ASN A 117 0.81 -29.64 -0.66
C ASN A 117 0.81 -31.13 -0.28
N ARG A 118 0.55 -31.50 0.98
CA ARG A 118 0.40 -32.91 1.42
C ARG A 118 -1.07 -33.34 1.52
N GLU A 119 -1.99 -32.41 1.41
CA GLU A 119 -3.43 -32.65 1.49
C GLU A 119 -4.09 -32.70 0.09
N GLU A 120 -3.32 -32.48 -0.98
CA GLU A 120 -3.66 -32.76 -2.40
C GLU A 120 -2.99 -34.06 -2.87
#